data_AF-A0A959LF35-F1
#
_entry.id   AF-A0A959LF35-F1
#
_cell.length_a   1.000
_cell.length_b   1.000
_cell.length_c   1.000
_cell.angle_alpha   90.00
_cell.angle_beta   90.00
_cell.angle_gamma   90.00
#
_symmetry.space_group_name_H-M   'P 1'
#
loop_
_entity.id
_entity.type
_entity.pdbx_description
1 polymer ?
#
loop_
_entity_poly.entity_id
_entity_poly.type
_entity_poly.pdbx_seq_one_letter_code
_entity_poly.pdbx_strand_id
1 'polypeptide(L)'
;MTMRLTLLFLFLIPGALCLGQVSNPPSSSGDQEEPQGWFAYGYSTTGSFASVDELERGRTNYKYRVAKQVFQDLVEATGNHNMIPPRFELSPVPKMIAAANGDQAVILLEEKAYDICAGFGKDSLNAIASLLGHELIHYYEKHNWEDHFIREHGGSMTASSIQEKKVGNKMLLETQADQLGGLLAHTAGYKTLEVAPELLTKLYEGYGLPASSPTSQYPSLDERRAIAQTSMDRLKQLIGVYDLAGYFLATNQFDWARAYYEYILTKGGFQSREVYNNLGIAAALSAMEGRHADKPSFVYPLQLDLTSRMGSRGNEEDRQIALLEEASRHFQSAFDLDPEYVTGLINQGCVEAELGRWDDADDLARKAVRMARKAGDKAAESNALILTGIIQATQNDKEGAKASFSSAGSLTYNPLADLNLQVLNGQTLPPPPLPGPVSNDETIDDFNLDKLFATFSLERFVPDYYIENIVGSFSYAGAREAASTVLVHVEFSKEIYGFVQVADLTYGGSTNEGIKIGDPVSKVLELYGTPSRRVQTIQGEWIVFNDQQIIFRIDEKGKVFNWALFRIKRA
;
A
#
# COMPACT_ATOMS: atom_id res chain seq x y z
N MET A 1 4.32 -24.96 -45.69
CA MET A 1 5.64 -25.09 -45.04
C MET A 1 5.40 -25.16 -43.55
N THR A 2 5.48 -26.36 -43.02
CA THR A 2 5.14 -26.75 -41.65
C THR A 2 6.44 -27.28 -41.05
N MET A 3 6.92 -26.73 -39.94
CA MET A 3 7.87 -27.45 -39.09
C MET A 3 7.63 -27.11 -37.62
N ARG A 4 7.18 -28.17 -36.91
CA ARG A 4 7.13 -28.30 -35.47
C ARG A 4 8.57 -28.29 -34.92
N LEU A 5 8.81 -27.59 -33.80
CA LEU A 5 9.99 -27.81 -32.97
C LEU A 5 9.60 -28.65 -31.75
N THR A 6 10.26 -29.79 -31.64
CA THR A 6 10.10 -30.80 -30.59
C THR A 6 11.03 -30.46 -29.43
N LEU A 7 10.50 -30.44 -28.19
CA LEU A 7 11.28 -30.41 -26.96
C LEU A 7 12.15 -31.67 -26.83
N LEU A 8 13.41 -31.52 -26.42
CA LEU A 8 14.20 -32.62 -25.86
C LEU A 8 14.75 -32.21 -24.48
N PHE A 9 14.29 -32.94 -23.47
CA PHE A 9 14.84 -32.98 -22.11
C PHE A 9 16.22 -33.66 -22.14
N LEU A 10 17.19 -33.12 -21.38
CA LEU A 10 18.41 -33.83 -21.00
C LEU A 10 18.75 -33.55 -19.54
N PHE A 11 18.53 -34.58 -18.71
CA PHE A 11 19.06 -34.74 -17.36
C PHE A 11 20.57 -34.96 -17.43
N LEU A 12 21.34 -34.40 -16.49
CA LEU A 12 22.70 -34.86 -16.16
C LEU A 12 22.86 -34.95 -14.63
N ILE A 13 23.18 -36.17 -14.18
CA ILE A 13 23.68 -36.55 -12.85
C ILE A 13 25.22 -36.52 -12.87
N PRO A 14 25.92 -36.26 -11.74
CA PRO A 14 27.33 -35.93 -11.74
C PRO A 14 28.27 -37.13 -11.52
N GLY A 15 29.54 -36.95 -11.90
CA GLY A 15 30.68 -37.56 -11.22
C GLY A 15 31.61 -38.41 -12.09
N ALA A 16 32.83 -37.93 -12.30
CA ALA A 16 34.06 -38.71 -12.12
C ALA A 16 35.30 -37.80 -12.18
N LEU A 17 36.20 -38.06 -11.24
CA LEU A 17 37.47 -37.40 -10.95
C LEU A 17 38.45 -37.37 -12.13
N CYS A 18 39.26 -36.31 -12.20
CA CYS A 18 40.65 -36.43 -12.63
C CYS A 18 41.56 -35.50 -11.81
N LEU A 19 42.52 -36.10 -11.12
CA LEU A 19 43.63 -35.46 -10.41
C LEU A 19 44.64 -34.90 -11.41
N GLY A 20 45.00 -33.63 -11.27
CA GLY A 20 46.07 -32.97 -12.01
C GLY A 20 46.74 -31.91 -11.13
N GLN A 21 48.06 -31.98 -11.02
CA GLN A 21 48.88 -31.30 -10.01
C GLN A 21 48.96 -29.77 -10.14
N VAL A 22 49.17 -29.19 -8.96
CA VAL A 22 49.46 -27.81 -8.60
C VAL A 22 50.54 -27.14 -9.47
N SER A 23 50.23 -25.95 -9.98
CA SER A 23 51.19 -24.86 -10.15
C SER A 23 50.48 -23.53 -9.96
N ASN A 24 50.86 -22.78 -8.92
CA ASN A 24 50.36 -21.42 -8.65
C ASN A 24 50.98 -20.42 -9.63
N PRO A 25 50.20 -19.52 -10.26
CA PRO A 25 50.67 -18.21 -10.69
C PRO A 25 50.32 -17.13 -9.63
N PRO A 26 50.95 -15.95 -9.71
CA PRO A 26 51.09 -15.06 -8.57
C PRO A 26 49.80 -14.33 -8.23
N SER A 27 49.68 -14.01 -6.94
CA SER A 27 48.73 -13.07 -6.37
C SER A 27 48.77 -11.73 -7.12
N SER A 28 47.76 -11.48 -7.94
CA SER A 28 47.37 -10.13 -8.34
C SER A 28 46.03 -9.83 -7.69
N SER A 29 46.11 -9.07 -6.60
CA SER A 29 45.02 -8.30 -6.02
C SER A 29 44.38 -7.42 -7.09
N GLY A 30 43.11 -7.61 -7.38
CA GLY A 30 42.38 -6.74 -8.28
C GLY A 30 41.14 -7.40 -8.85
N ASP A 31 40.19 -7.76 -7.99
CA ASP A 31 38.82 -7.99 -8.43
C ASP A 31 37.96 -6.87 -7.84
N GLN A 32 37.55 -6.00 -8.76
CA GLN A 32 36.55 -4.96 -8.60
C GLN A 32 35.16 -5.60 -8.51
N GLU A 33 34.20 -4.98 -7.79
CA GLU A 33 32.79 -4.84 -8.20
C GLU A 33 31.85 -4.40 -7.04
N GLU A 34 31.43 -3.14 -7.15
CA GLU A 34 30.09 -2.49 -7.04
C GLU A 34 29.00 -2.96 -6.02
N PRO A 35 28.65 -2.10 -5.03
CA PRO A 35 27.40 -2.17 -4.22
C PRO A 35 26.33 -1.20 -4.74
N GLN A 36 25.03 -1.53 -4.83
CA GLN A 36 24.15 -0.77 -5.74
C GLN A 36 22.64 -0.63 -5.35
N GLY A 37 22.26 -0.30 -4.12
CA GLY A 37 20.89 0.24 -3.85
C GLY A 37 20.88 1.57 -3.08
N TRP A 38 19.70 2.18 -2.89
CA TRP A 38 19.56 3.57 -2.45
C TRP A 38 20.23 3.84 -1.11
N PHE A 39 20.10 2.90 -0.16
CA PHE A 39 20.75 2.96 1.15
C PHE A 39 21.74 1.82 1.40
N ALA A 40 22.10 1.03 0.37
CA ALA A 40 23.18 0.04 0.44
C ALA A 40 24.48 0.50 1.12
N TYR A 41 24.78 -0.06 2.30
CA TYR A 41 26.00 0.19 3.06
C TYR A 41 26.83 -1.08 3.23
N GLY A 42 28.16 -0.96 3.15
CA GLY A 42 29.08 -2.06 3.42
C GLY A 42 29.05 -2.47 4.90
N TYR A 43 28.42 -3.61 5.19
CA TYR A 43 28.38 -4.22 6.52
C TYR A 43 29.79 -4.48 7.07
N SER A 44 30.02 -4.00 8.29
CA SER A 44 31.08 -4.46 9.19
C SER A 44 30.43 -4.74 10.54
N THR A 45 30.32 -6.01 10.89
CA THR A 45 29.62 -6.58 12.05
C THR A 45 30.28 -6.30 13.41
N THR A 46 31.15 -5.28 13.52
CA THR A 46 31.96 -5.01 14.73
C THR A 46 31.67 -3.67 15.41
N GLY A 47 30.55 -3.01 15.09
CA GLY A 47 30.13 -1.80 15.79
C GLY A 47 29.65 -2.10 17.21
N SER A 48 30.35 -1.58 18.23
CA SER A 48 29.86 -1.54 19.62
C SER A 48 28.66 -0.59 19.70
N PHE A 49 27.53 -1.10 20.20
CA PHE A 49 26.34 -0.30 20.49
C PHE A 49 26.56 0.60 21.72
N ALA A 50 25.84 1.72 21.79
CA ALA A 50 25.86 2.66 22.90
C ALA A 50 25.34 2.01 24.20
N SER A 51 25.76 2.55 25.35
CA SER A 51 25.38 2.04 26.66
C SER A 51 23.89 2.31 26.99
N VAL A 52 23.32 1.53 27.92
CA VAL A 52 21.91 1.67 28.36
C VAL A 52 21.59 3.10 28.88
N ASP A 53 22.56 3.75 29.53
CA ASP A 53 22.43 5.14 30.02
C ASP A 53 22.41 6.18 28.87
N GLU A 54 23.10 5.93 27.76
CA GLU A 54 23.04 6.78 26.56
C GLU A 54 21.70 6.62 25.82
N LEU A 55 21.16 5.40 25.80
CA LEU A 55 19.82 5.10 25.24
C LEU A 55 18.68 5.73 26.05
N GLU A 56 18.78 5.76 27.39
CA GLU A 56 17.81 6.40 28.28
C GLU A 56 17.78 7.93 28.12
N ARG A 57 18.94 8.60 27.96
CA ARG A 57 19.01 10.05 27.65
C ARG A 57 18.41 10.37 26.27
N GLY A 58 18.62 9.50 25.27
CA GLY A 58 18.06 9.62 23.93
C GLY A 58 16.53 9.61 23.87
N ARG A 59 15.83 8.97 24.82
CA ARG A 59 14.35 8.90 24.85
C ARG A 59 13.66 10.25 25.11
N THR A 60 14.38 11.21 25.72
CA THR A 60 13.89 12.59 25.92
C THR A 60 14.22 13.53 24.75
N ASN A 61 15.08 13.09 23.82
CA ASN A 61 15.46 13.83 22.63
C ASN A 61 14.25 13.97 21.68
N TYR A 62 13.97 15.19 21.22
CA TYR A 62 12.88 15.42 20.26
C TYR A 62 13.12 14.67 18.94
N LYS A 63 14.39 14.54 18.51
CA LYS A 63 14.77 13.79 17.29
C LYS A 63 14.32 12.34 17.38
N TYR A 64 14.57 11.70 18.53
CA TYR A 64 14.15 10.33 18.80
C TYR A 64 12.63 10.19 18.73
N ARG A 65 11.88 11.09 19.37
CA ARG A 65 10.40 11.02 19.37
C ARG A 65 9.81 11.16 17.97
N VAL A 66 10.33 12.09 17.17
CA VAL A 66 9.85 12.31 15.80
C VAL A 66 10.18 11.11 14.92
N ALA A 67 11.45 10.67 14.90
CA ALA A 67 11.85 9.53 14.08
C ALA A 67 11.17 8.22 14.52
N LYS A 68 10.96 8.05 15.83
CA LYS A 68 10.24 6.90 16.37
C LYS A 68 8.77 6.89 15.94
N GLN A 69 8.11 8.04 15.86
CA GLN A 69 6.73 8.08 15.37
C GLN A 69 6.68 7.60 13.91
N VAL A 70 7.53 8.14 13.03
CA VAL A 70 7.62 7.68 11.63
C VAL A 70 7.93 6.19 11.55
N PHE A 71 8.87 5.70 12.38
CA PHE A 71 9.17 4.27 12.50
C PHE A 71 7.93 3.45 12.88
N GLN A 72 7.15 3.90 13.87
CA GLN A 72 5.97 3.20 14.34
C GLN A 72 4.88 3.15 13.27
N ASP A 73 4.64 4.25 12.56
CA ASP A 73 3.69 4.31 11.46
C ASP A 73 4.06 3.31 10.35
N LEU A 74 5.36 3.19 10.03
CA LEU A 74 5.84 2.21 9.05
C LEU A 74 5.70 0.77 9.54
N VAL A 75 6.07 0.48 10.79
CA VAL A 75 5.88 -0.86 11.38
C VAL A 75 4.40 -1.25 11.38
N GLU A 76 3.52 -0.33 11.75
CA GLU A 76 2.07 -0.54 11.71
C GLU A 76 1.56 -0.77 10.27
N ALA A 77 2.06 -0.04 9.29
CA ALA A 77 1.72 -0.24 7.88
C ALA A 77 2.21 -1.59 7.32
N THR A 78 3.34 -2.14 7.80
CA THR A 78 3.72 -3.53 7.44
C THR A 78 2.65 -4.50 7.92
N GLY A 79 2.14 -4.26 9.13
CA GLY A 79 1.21 -5.13 9.81
C GLY A 79 1.78 -6.52 10.07
N ASN A 80 3.09 -6.74 10.06
CA ASN A 80 3.66 -8.07 10.21
C ASN A 80 4.08 -8.34 11.67
N HIS A 81 3.13 -8.85 12.45
CA HIS A 81 3.32 -9.28 13.84
C HIS A 81 3.75 -10.75 13.98
N ASN A 82 3.95 -11.47 12.86
CA ASN A 82 4.58 -12.80 12.87
C ASN A 82 6.09 -12.74 13.15
N MET A 83 6.69 -11.56 12.98
CA MET A 83 8.05 -11.28 13.42
C MET A 83 8.00 -10.34 14.62
N ILE A 84 9.00 -10.44 15.50
CA ILE A 84 9.14 -9.53 16.63
C ILE A 84 9.32 -8.12 16.06
N PRO A 85 8.46 -7.14 16.40
CA PRO A 85 8.64 -5.78 15.92
C PRO A 85 10.02 -5.27 16.33
N PRO A 86 10.84 -4.76 15.41
CA PRO A 86 12.18 -4.35 15.75
C PRO A 86 12.13 -3.12 16.67
N ARG A 87 13.14 -2.98 17.52
CA ARG A 87 13.28 -1.81 18.38
C ARG A 87 13.97 -0.69 17.62
N PHE A 88 13.43 0.52 17.74
CA PHE A 88 14.05 1.72 17.18
C PHE A 88 15.16 2.28 18.09
N GLU A 89 16.31 2.58 17.49
CA GLU A 89 17.44 3.28 18.12
C GLU A 89 17.86 4.52 17.33
N LEU A 90 18.22 5.58 18.06
CA LEU A 90 18.86 6.76 17.50
C LEU A 90 20.32 6.81 17.99
N SER A 91 21.27 6.77 17.06
CA SER A 91 22.70 6.73 17.35
C SER A 91 23.35 8.10 17.20
N PRO A 92 24.17 8.56 18.17
CA PRO A 92 24.95 9.79 18.03
C PRO A 92 26.22 9.59 17.17
N VAL A 93 26.58 8.34 16.84
CA VAL A 93 27.82 8.00 16.12
C VAL A 93 27.55 7.99 14.62
N PRO A 94 28.17 8.87 13.80
CA PRO A 94 27.92 8.95 12.37
C PRO A 94 28.82 8.00 11.58
N LYS A 95 28.37 6.77 11.34
CA LYS A 95 29.13 5.71 10.66
C LYS A 95 28.42 5.14 9.42
N MET A 96 27.13 4.85 9.52
CA MET A 96 26.38 4.03 8.57
C MET A 96 25.07 4.66 8.12
N ILE A 97 24.72 5.89 8.53
CA ILE A 97 23.47 6.60 8.20
C ILE A 97 22.23 5.96 8.86
N ALA A 98 21.88 4.74 8.47
CA ALA A 98 20.83 3.92 9.04
C ALA A 98 21.21 2.43 8.88
N ALA A 99 20.62 1.54 9.69
CA ALA A 99 20.90 0.11 9.59
C ALA A 99 19.83 -0.77 10.25
N ALA A 100 19.56 -1.92 9.65
CA ALA A 100 18.80 -3.00 10.24
C ALA A 100 19.70 -4.07 10.87
N ASN A 101 19.71 -4.22 12.19
CA ASN A 101 20.31 -5.38 12.84
C ASN A 101 19.27 -6.50 13.02
N GLY A 102 19.24 -7.44 12.07
CA GLY A 102 18.38 -8.62 12.12
C GLY A 102 18.53 -9.48 13.37
N ASP A 103 19.76 -9.67 13.87
CA ASP A 103 20.04 -10.54 15.03
C ASP A 103 19.46 -9.99 16.33
N GLN A 104 19.51 -8.67 16.48
CA GLN A 104 19.03 -7.98 17.68
C GLN A 104 17.61 -7.45 17.52
N ALA A 105 17.01 -7.61 16.33
CA ALA A 105 15.78 -6.95 15.93
C ALA A 105 15.82 -5.44 16.25
N VAL A 106 16.80 -4.74 15.69
CA VAL A 106 16.98 -3.28 15.88
C VAL A 106 17.00 -2.58 14.53
N ILE A 107 16.26 -1.49 14.41
CA ILE A 107 16.44 -0.50 13.33
C ILE A 107 17.09 0.74 13.94
N LEU A 108 18.22 1.14 13.38
CA LEU A 108 19.03 2.26 13.83
C LEU A 108 18.97 3.39 12.81
N LEU A 109 18.78 4.62 13.29
CA LEU A 109 18.99 5.85 12.54
C LEU A 109 20.07 6.68 13.24
N GLU A 110 20.95 7.34 12.49
CA GLU A 110 21.94 8.23 13.08
C GLU A 110 21.42 9.65 13.24
N GLU A 111 21.84 10.36 14.30
CA GLU A 111 21.46 11.76 14.51
C GLU A 111 21.87 12.66 13.34
N LYS A 112 23.00 12.37 12.70
CA LYS A 112 23.46 13.10 11.52
C LYS A 112 22.55 12.88 10.32
N ALA A 113 22.08 11.64 10.10
CA ALA A 113 21.11 11.34 9.06
C ALA A 113 19.77 12.03 9.32
N TYR A 114 19.30 12.01 10.57
CA TYR A 114 18.13 12.77 11.00
C TYR A 114 18.27 14.26 10.69
N ASP A 115 19.42 14.87 11.01
CA ASP A 115 19.64 16.31 10.78
C ASP A 115 19.65 16.65 9.28
N ILE A 116 20.14 15.75 8.43
CA ILE A 116 20.05 15.89 6.97
C ILE A 116 18.58 15.82 6.52
N CYS A 117 17.80 14.86 7.01
CA CYS A 117 16.37 14.76 6.71
C CYS A 117 15.60 15.98 7.21
N ALA A 118 15.93 16.52 8.38
CA ALA A 118 15.33 17.74 8.92
C ALA A 118 15.56 18.96 8.00
N GLY A 119 16.64 18.96 7.21
CA GLY A 119 16.93 19.97 6.20
C GLY A 119 15.92 20.04 5.05
N PHE A 120 15.05 19.04 4.88
CA PHE A 120 13.96 19.04 3.89
C PHE A 120 12.72 19.85 4.31
N GLY A 121 12.74 20.47 5.49
CA GLY A 121 11.65 21.33 5.94
C GLY A 121 10.33 20.57 6.06
N LYS A 122 9.30 20.98 5.30
CA LYS A 122 7.98 20.35 5.33
C LYS A 122 8.01 18.86 4.93
N ASP A 123 9.02 18.46 4.16
CA ASP A 123 9.17 17.10 3.63
C ASP A 123 10.12 16.24 4.48
N SER A 124 10.52 16.72 5.66
CA SER A 124 11.47 16.01 6.53
C SER A 124 10.99 14.62 6.95
N LEU A 125 9.69 14.46 7.20
CA LEU A 125 9.14 13.16 7.59
C LEU A 125 9.15 12.17 6.42
N ASN A 126 8.92 12.63 5.19
CA ASN A 126 9.05 11.81 3.98
C ASN A 126 10.49 11.30 3.82
N ALA A 127 11.48 12.16 4.10
CA ALA A 127 12.89 11.79 4.04
C ALA A 127 13.27 10.77 5.11
N ILE A 128 12.78 10.94 6.35
CA ILE A 128 12.97 9.96 7.42
C ILE A 128 12.30 8.62 7.05
N ALA A 129 11.08 8.66 6.54
CA ALA A 129 10.34 7.47 6.14
C ALA A 129 11.03 6.70 5.00
N SER A 130 11.69 7.41 4.07
CA SER A 130 12.47 6.78 3.01
C SER A 130 13.62 5.93 3.55
N LEU A 131 14.34 6.42 4.57
CA LEU A 131 15.44 5.67 5.21
C LEU A 131 14.89 4.50 6.03
N LEU A 132 13.91 4.76 6.89
CA LEU A 132 13.40 3.75 7.81
C LEU A 132 12.61 2.65 7.09
N GLY A 133 11.86 3.00 6.04
CA GLY A 133 11.14 2.03 5.21
C GLY A 133 12.10 1.06 4.56
N HIS A 134 13.21 1.54 4.02
CA HIS A 134 14.27 0.70 3.45
C HIS A 134 14.86 -0.27 4.50
N GLU A 135 15.25 0.23 5.67
CA GLU A 135 15.82 -0.63 6.73
C GLU A 135 14.80 -1.64 7.28
N LEU A 136 13.52 -1.28 7.35
CA LEU A 136 12.47 -2.20 7.75
C LEU A 136 12.33 -3.37 6.76
N ILE A 137 12.49 -3.13 5.46
CA ILE A 137 12.46 -4.23 4.48
C ILE A 137 13.66 -5.16 4.67
N HIS A 138 14.87 -4.63 4.90
CA HIS A 138 16.03 -5.48 5.23
C HIS A 138 15.76 -6.41 6.42
N TYR A 139 15.03 -5.92 7.42
CA TYR A 139 14.62 -6.71 8.57
C TYR A 139 13.56 -7.77 8.22
N TYR A 140 12.41 -7.36 7.65
CA TYR A 140 11.27 -8.26 7.44
C TYR A 140 11.49 -9.29 6.33
N GLU A 141 12.24 -8.94 5.29
CA GLU A 141 12.63 -9.85 4.21
C GLU A 141 13.90 -10.65 4.55
N LYS A 142 14.46 -10.45 5.75
CA LYS A 142 15.63 -11.18 6.28
C LYS A 142 16.85 -11.10 5.34
N HIS A 143 17.09 -9.94 4.76
CA HIS A 143 18.21 -9.71 3.84
C HIS A 143 19.58 -9.99 4.48
N ASN A 144 19.69 -9.91 5.82
CA ASN A 144 20.90 -10.22 6.57
C ASN A 144 21.12 -11.74 6.83
N TRP A 145 20.25 -12.62 6.34
CA TRP A 145 20.35 -14.07 6.61
C TRP A 145 21.69 -14.66 6.14
N GLU A 146 22.19 -14.21 4.98
CA GLU A 146 23.47 -14.69 4.43
C GLU A 146 24.64 -14.36 5.36
N ASP A 147 24.65 -13.15 5.94
CA ASP A 147 25.66 -12.71 6.91
C ASP A 147 25.67 -13.58 8.16
N HIS A 148 24.48 -13.87 8.67
CA HIS A 148 24.31 -14.77 9.81
C HIS A 148 24.85 -16.16 9.52
N PHE A 149 24.45 -16.73 8.37
CA PHE A 149 24.88 -18.06 7.95
C PHE A 149 26.41 -18.16 7.82
N ILE A 150 27.04 -17.19 7.15
CA ILE A 150 28.49 -17.15 6.95
C ILE A 150 29.23 -17.06 8.30
N ARG A 151 28.73 -16.24 9.24
CA ARG A 151 29.34 -16.08 10.56
C ARG A 151 29.27 -17.36 11.39
N GLU A 152 28.14 -18.07 11.36
CA GLU A 152 27.97 -19.33 12.10
C GLU A 152 28.71 -20.51 11.46
N HIS A 153 28.80 -20.55 10.13
CA HIS A 153 29.31 -21.69 9.37
C HIS A 153 30.64 -21.39 8.68
N GLY A 154 31.38 -20.40 9.19
CA GLY A 154 32.65 -19.95 8.66
C GLY A 154 33.64 -21.10 8.46
N GLY A 155 34.27 -21.15 7.28
CA GLY A 155 35.20 -22.22 6.90
C GLY A 155 34.56 -23.46 6.25
N SER A 156 33.22 -23.52 6.14
CA SER A 156 32.55 -24.52 5.31
C SER A 156 32.59 -24.15 3.82
N MET A 157 32.63 -25.15 2.93
CA MET A 157 32.54 -24.91 1.47
C MET A 157 31.26 -24.16 1.09
N THR A 158 30.16 -24.44 1.80
CA THR A 158 28.88 -23.75 1.60
C THR A 158 29.00 -22.26 1.96
N ALA A 159 29.56 -21.92 3.13
CA ALA A 159 29.76 -20.52 3.51
C ALA A 159 30.70 -19.77 2.53
N SER A 160 31.76 -20.42 2.06
CA SER A 160 32.64 -19.86 1.02
C SER A 160 31.90 -19.60 -0.29
N SER A 161 31.06 -20.54 -0.76
CA SER A 161 30.27 -20.35 -1.98
C SER A 161 29.17 -19.29 -1.86
N ILE A 162 28.58 -19.12 -0.67
CA ILE A 162 27.64 -18.03 -0.39
C ILE A 162 28.39 -16.69 -0.39
N GLN A 163 29.55 -16.62 0.26
CA GLN A 163 30.41 -15.43 0.27
C GLN A 163 30.81 -14.99 -1.15
N GLU A 164 31.10 -15.94 -2.05
CA GLU A 164 31.41 -15.66 -3.46
C GLU A 164 30.22 -15.09 -4.25
N LYS A 165 28.99 -15.51 -3.95
CA LYS A 165 27.76 -15.06 -4.64
C LYS A 165 27.11 -13.82 -4.04
N LYS A 166 27.56 -13.42 -2.84
CA LYS A 166 26.99 -12.37 -2.00
C LYS A 166 26.88 -11.01 -2.69
N VAL A 167 27.80 -10.67 -3.60
CA VAL A 167 27.80 -9.38 -4.29
C VAL A 167 26.56 -9.22 -5.17
N GLY A 168 26.27 -10.21 -6.01
CA GLY A 168 25.08 -10.21 -6.88
C GLY A 168 23.78 -10.30 -6.08
N ASN A 169 23.76 -11.04 -4.98
CA ASN A 169 22.58 -11.13 -4.11
C ASN A 169 22.33 -9.82 -3.36
N LYS A 170 23.36 -9.18 -2.81
CA LYS A 170 23.22 -7.90 -2.09
C LYS A 170 22.54 -6.84 -2.95
N MET A 171 22.94 -6.72 -4.21
CA MET A 171 22.34 -5.78 -5.17
C MET A 171 20.82 -5.96 -5.33
N LEU A 172 20.38 -7.20 -5.48
CA LEU A 172 18.97 -7.55 -5.59
C LEU A 172 18.21 -7.16 -4.31
N LEU A 173 18.78 -7.44 -3.14
CA LEU A 173 18.19 -7.16 -1.83
C LEU A 173 18.04 -5.65 -1.57
N GLU A 174 19.04 -4.85 -1.94
CA GLU A 174 18.98 -3.39 -1.78
C GLU A 174 17.95 -2.78 -2.74
N THR A 175 17.92 -3.23 -4.00
CA THR A 175 16.90 -2.83 -4.97
C THR A 175 15.50 -3.18 -4.47
N GLN A 176 15.32 -4.36 -3.89
CA GLN A 176 14.07 -4.78 -3.26
C GLN A 176 13.70 -3.90 -2.06
N ALA A 177 14.68 -3.58 -1.20
CA ALA A 177 14.47 -2.71 -0.04
C ALA A 177 14.02 -1.30 -0.43
N ASP A 178 14.55 -0.76 -1.53
CA ASP A 178 14.14 0.54 -2.05
C ASP A 178 12.70 0.54 -2.57
N GLN A 179 12.35 -0.50 -3.33
CA GLN A 179 11.03 -0.64 -3.95
C GLN A 179 9.94 -0.93 -2.90
N LEU A 180 10.15 -1.93 -2.05
CA LEU A 180 9.18 -2.29 -1.04
C LEU A 180 9.16 -1.29 0.11
N GLY A 181 10.29 -0.69 0.46
CA GLY A 181 10.39 0.31 1.52
C GLY A 181 9.73 1.62 1.10
N GLY A 182 9.89 2.00 -0.17
CA GLY A 182 9.16 3.12 -0.76
C GLY A 182 7.65 2.88 -0.81
N LEU A 183 7.21 1.67 -1.18
CA LEU A 183 5.78 1.32 -1.22
C LEU A 183 5.19 1.26 0.19
N LEU A 184 5.91 0.68 1.15
CA LEU A 184 5.54 0.68 2.57
C LEU A 184 5.36 2.10 3.11
N ALA A 185 6.30 2.99 2.78
CA ALA A 185 6.18 4.39 3.16
C ALA A 185 4.96 5.05 2.51
N HIS A 186 4.67 4.74 1.24
CA HIS A 186 3.47 5.23 0.54
C HIS A 186 2.17 4.75 1.20
N THR A 187 2.08 3.47 1.56
CA THR A 187 0.90 2.94 2.27
C THR A 187 0.74 3.57 3.66
N ALA A 188 1.84 3.87 4.35
CA ALA A 188 1.84 4.65 5.60
C ALA A 188 1.55 6.15 5.40
N GLY A 189 1.41 6.65 4.17
CA GLY A 189 1.09 8.06 3.86
C GLY A 189 2.29 8.99 3.68
N TYR A 190 3.50 8.44 3.57
CA TYR A 190 4.73 9.19 3.31
C TYR A 190 5.09 9.22 1.82
N LYS A 191 5.55 10.37 1.34
CA LYS A 191 5.83 10.63 -0.09
C LYS A 191 7.31 10.52 -0.40
N THR A 192 7.82 9.29 -0.47
CA THR A 192 9.26 9.05 -0.63
C THR A 192 9.75 9.39 -2.04
N LEU A 193 8.96 9.14 -3.09
CA LEU A 193 9.35 9.37 -4.48
C LEU A 193 9.86 10.79 -4.77
N GLU A 194 9.28 11.81 -4.15
CA GLU A 194 9.61 13.22 -4.39
C GLU A 194 10.93 13.64 -3.71
N VAL A 195 11.21 13.10 -2.52
CA VAL A 195 12.35 13.52 -1.69
C VAL A 195 13.60 12.70 -1.96
N ALA A 196 13.42 11.47 -2.39
CA ALA A 196 14.47 10.49 -2.25
C ALA A 196 15.71 10.81 -3.14
N PRO A 197 15.60 11.26 -4.42
CA PRO A 197 16.79 11.59 -5.23
C PRO A 197 17.69 12.67 -4.61
N GLU A 198 17.07 13.71 -4.03
CA GLU A 198 17.79 14.78 -3.35
C GLU A 198 18.34 14.28 -2.00
N LEU A 199 17.59 13.44 -1.27
CA LEU A 199 18.03 12.85 -0.01
C LEU A 199 19.32 12.04 -0.19
N LEU A 200 19.37 11.19 -1.23
CA LEU A 200 20.57 10.44 -1.56
C LEU A 200 21.77 11.37 -1.76
N THR A 201 21.58 12.45 -2.52
CA THR A 201 22.62 13.44 -2.80
C THR A 201 23.13 14.10 -1.51
N LYS A 202 22.23 14.60 -0.66
CA LYS A 202 22.59 15.25 0.61
C LYS A 202 23.25 14.28 1.60
N LEU A 203 22.86 13.01 1.62
CA LEU A 203 23.50 12.00 2.46
C LEU A 203 24.94 11.74 2.03
N TYR A 204 25.20 11.66 0.72
CA TYR A 204 26.55 11.55 0.19
C TYR A 204 27.43 12.72 0.57
N GLU A 205 26.94 13.94 0.33
CA GLU A 205 27.63 15.17 0.70
C GLU A 205 27.86 15.26 2.21
N GLY A 206 26.82 15.01 3.00
CA GLY A 206 26.87 15.08 4.46
C GLY A 206 27.85 14.09 5.07
N TYR A 207 27.94 12.88 4.54
CA TYR A 207 28.83 11.83 5.04
C TYR A 207 30.22 11.81 4.38
N GLY A 208 30.48 12.66 3.38
CA GLY A 208 31.75 12.66 2.65
C GLY A 208 31.98 11.37 1.86
N LEU A 209 30.89 10.77 1.36
CA LEU A 209 30.94 9.56 0.54
C LEU A 209 31.44 9.87 -0.87
N PRO A 210 32.04 8.88 -1.57
CA PRO A 210 32.58 9.10 -2.91
C PRO A 210 31.52 9.60 -3.91
N ALA A 211 31.78 10.71 -4.59
CA ALA A 211 30.86 11.23 -5.61
C ALA A 211 30.91 10.44 -6.92
N SER A 212 32.11 10.16 -7.45
CA SER A 212 32.27 9.62 -8.82
C SER A 212 33.21 8.42 -8.95
N SER A 213 33.79 7.93 -7.84
CA SER A 213 34.64 6.73 -7.87
C SER A 213 34.36 5.85 -6.67
N PRO A 214 33.93 4.60 -6.85
CA PRO A 214 33.57 3.73 -5.74
C PRO A 214 34.77 3.46 -4.83
N THR A 215 34.47 3.14 -3.57
CA THR A 215 35.44 2.60 -2.62
C THR A 215 35.14 1.12 -2.38
N SER A 216 36.07 0.39 -1.76
CA SER A 216 35.86 -1.02 -1.35
C SER A 216 34.63 -1.22 -0.43
N GLN A 217 34.06 -0.14 0.11
CA GLN A 217 32.96 -0.20 1.08
C GLN A 217 31.68 0.54 0.63
N TYR A 218 31.78 1.45 -0.35
CA TYR A 218 30.65 2.29 -0.80
C TYR A 218 30.70 2.58 -2.31
N PRO A 219 29.56 2.46 -3.03
CA PRO A 219 29.46 2.94 -4.40
C PRO A 219 29.57 4.45 -4.48
N SER A 220 29.95 4.93 -5.66
CA SER A 220 29.86 6.35 -5.99
C SER A 220 28.39 6.83 -6.03
N LEU A 221 28.18 8.14 -5.86
CA LEU A 221 26.85 8.74 -6.04
C LEU A 221 26.33 8.53 -7.46
N ASP A 222 27.20 8.61 -8.47
CA ASP A 222 26.85 8.46 -9.88
C ASP A 222 26.31 7.05 -10.19
N GLU A 223 27.00 6.01 -9.74
CA GLU A 223 26.49 4.63 -9.83
C GLU A 223 25.15 4.53 -9.11
N ARG A 224 25.07 5.02 -7.87
CA ARG A 224 23.87 4.89 -7.04
C ARG A 224 22.65 5.58 -7.62
N ARG A 225 22.82 6.71 -8.30
CA ARG A 225 21.74 7.40 -9.02
C ARG A 225 21.19 6.57 -10.16
N ALA A 226 22.03 5.84 -10.90
CA ALA A 226 21.58 5.01 -12.02
C ALA A 226 20.70 3.85 -11.54
N ILE A 227 21.07 3.17 -10.45
CA ILE A 227 20.21 2.11 -9.90
C ILE A 227 18.99 2.71 -9.23
N ALA A 228 19.19 3.82 -8.52
CA ALA A 228 18.11 4.48 -7.82
C ALA A 228 16.97 4.85 -8.77
N GLN A 229 17.30 5.28 -9.99
CA GLN A 229 16.33 5.55 -11.04
C GLN A 229 15.51 4.32 -11.43
N THR A 230 16.15 3.16 -11.62
CA THR A 230 15.46 1.91 -11.96
C THR A 230 14.51 1.47 -10.84
N SER A 231 14.97 1.54 -9.58
CA SER A 231 14.12 1.27 -8.41
C SER A 231 12.96 2.25 -8.31
N MET A 232 13.17 3.54 -8.64
CA MET A 232 12.09 4.54 -8.65
C MET A 232 11.05 4.26 -9.72
N ASP A 233 11.46 3.87 -10.92
CA ASP A 233 10.50 3.63 -11.99
C ASP A 233 9.63 2.42 -11.67
N ARG A 234 10.20 1.39 -11.03
CA ARG A 234 9.43 0.26 -10.50
C ARG A 234 8.56 0.65 -9.31
N LEU A 235 9.05 1.48 -8.40
CA LEU A 235 8.27 1.99 -7.27
C LEU A 235 7.07 2.83 -7.74
N LYS A 236 7.27 3.75 -8.70
CA LYS A 236 6.19 4.52 -9.33
C LYS A 236 5.12 3.62 -9.95
N GLN A 237 5.55 2.56 -10.63
CA GLN A 237 4.66 1.54 -11.18
C GLN A 237 3.82 0.88 -10.08
N LEU A 238 4.44 0.39 -9.01
CA LEU A 238 3.74 -0.28 -7.91
C LEU A 238 2.79 0.66 -7.16
N ILE A 239 3.23 1.88 -6.86
CA ILE A 239 2.39 2.93 -6.25
C ILE A 239 1.17 3.20 -7.12
N GLY A 240 1.36 3.39 -8.43
CA GLY A 240 0.23 3.69 -9.29
C GLY A 240 -0.71 2.50 -9.54
N VAL A 241 -0.22 1.25 -9.49
CA VAL A 241 -1.08 0.05 -9.43
C VAL A 241 -1.89 0.03 -8.12
N TYR A 242 -1.26 0.33 -6.98
CA TYR A 242 -1.94 0.40 -5.68
C TYR A 242 -3.01 1.51 -5.66
N ASP A 243 -2.65 2.72 -6.07
CA ASP A 243 -3.55 3.86 -6.08
C ASP A 243 -4.73 3.62 -7.03
N LEU A 244 -4.48 3.09 -8.23
CA LEU A 244 -5.53 2.77 -9.19
C LEU A 244 -6.49 1.69 -8.66
N ALA A 245 -5.98 0.70 -7.91
CA ALA A 245 -6.83 -0.28 -7.22
C ALA A 245 -7.75 0.39 -6.17
N GLY A 246 -7.22 1.37 -5.42
CA GLY A 246 -8.01 2.20 -4.49
C GLY A 246 -9.10 2.99 -5.21
N TYR A 247 -8.79 3.60 -6.36
CA TYR A 247 -9.78 4.28 -7.19
C TYR A 247 -10.82 3.33 -7.78
N PHE A 248 -10.44 2.10 -8.11
CA PHE A 248 -11.38 1.06 -8.54
C PHE A 248 -12.34 0.64 -7.44
N LEU A 249 -11.87 0.51 -6.20
CA LEU A 249 -12.79 0.39 -5.07
C LEU A 249 -13.71 1.60 -5.03
N ALA A 250 -13.18 2.83 -4.95
CA ALA A 250 -13.97 4.06 -4.87
C ALA A 250 -15.05 4.20 -5.96
N THR A 251 -14.81 3.63 -7.15
CA THR A 251 -15.68 3.70 -8.33
C THR A 251 -16.45 2.40 -8.63
N ASN A 252 -16.53 1.46 -7.68
CA ASN A 252 -17.23 0.17 -7.79
C ASN A 252 -16.73 -0.73 -8.94
N GLN A 253 -15.45 -0.66 -9.29
CA GLN A 253 -14.79 -1.57 -10.22
C GLN A 253 -14.10 -2.71 -9.46
N PHE A 254 -14.88 -3.47 -8.69
CA PHE A 254 -14.36 -4.44 -7.72
C PHE A 254 -13.49 -5.53 -8.34
N ASP A 255 -13.90 -6.08 -9.48
CA ASP A 255 -13.10 -7.09 -10.20
C ASP A 255 -11.75 -6.54 -10.69
N TRP A 256 -11.69 -5.25 -11.04
CA TRP A 256 -10.42 -4.61 -11.43
C TRP A 256 -9.55 -4.32 -10.21
N ALA A 257 -10.13 -3.80 -9.12
CA ALA A 257 -9.42 -3.61 -7.86
C ALA A 257 -8.80 -4.93 -7.36
N ARG A 258 -9.57 -6.02 -7.39
CA ARG A 258 -9.14 -7.36 -6.99
C ARG A 258 -7.91 -7.81 -7.79
N ALA A 259 -7.96 -7.69 -9.12
CA ALA A 259 -6.83 -8.05 -9.99
C ALA A 259 -5.57 -7.23 -9.72
N TYR A 260 -5.71 -5.94 -9.40
CA TYR A 260 -4.56 -5.06 -9.14
C TYR A 260 -3.95 -5.32 -7.76
N TYR A 261 -4.74 -5.54 -6.71
CA TYR A 261 -4.21 -5.95 -5.41
C TYR A 261 -3.58 -7.35 -5.45
N GLU A 262 -4.16 -8.30 -6.20
CA GLU A 262 -3.54 -9.61 -6.44
C GLU A 262 -2.17 -9.47 -7.12
N TYR A 263 -2.03 -8.56 -8.10
CA TYR A 263 -0.74 -8.28 -8.73
C TYR A 263 0.30 -7.79 -7.71
N ILE A 264 -0.08 -6.90 -6.79
CA ILE A 264 0.82 -6.35 -5.77
C ILE A 264 1.34 -7.47 -4.85
N LEU A 265 0.45 -8.35 -4.39
CA LEU A 265 0.83 -9.50 -3.55
C LEU A 265 1.67 -10.53 -4.31
N THR A 266 1.41 -10.77 -5.59
CA THR A 266 2.06 -11.86 -6.33
C THR A 266 3.31 -11.39 -7.07
N LYS A 267 3.15 -10.57 -8.10
CA LYS A 267 4.22 -10.09 -8.97
C LYS A 267 4.92 -8.84 -8.43
N GLY A 268 4.23 -8.07 -7.59
CA GLY A 268 4.80 -6.94 -6.87
C GLY A 268 5.62 -7.36 -5.64
N GLY A 269 5.35 -8.54 -5.08
CA GLY A 269 6.08 -9.09 -3.94
C GLY A 269 5.86 -8.34 -2.62
N PHE A 270 4.86 -7.46 -2.53
CA PHE A 270 4.61 -6.65 -1.34
C PHE A 270 3.49 -7.26 -0.49
N GLN A 271 3.88 -7.95 0.60
CA GLN A 271 2.94 -8.51 1.55
C GLN A 271 2.68 -7.51 2.68
N SER A 272 1.44 -7.06 2.83
CA SER A 272 1.04 -6.23 3.97
C SER A 272 -0.41 -6.52 4.36
N ARG A 273 -0.73 -6.31 5.64
CA ARG A 273 -2.11 -6.48 6.15
C ARG A 273 -3.11 -5.67 5.33
N GLU A 274 -2.71 -4.49 4.87
CA GLU A 274 -3.57 -3.55 4.14
C GLU A 274 -3.90 -4.04 2.74
N VAL A 275 -2.91 -4.56 2.00
CA VAL A 275 -3.15 -5.09 0.65
C VAL A 275 -4.04 -6.33 0.71
N TYR A 276 -3.80 -7.23 1.67
CA TYR A 276 -4.68 -8.38 1.90
C TYR A 276 -6.10 -7.96 2.28
N ASN A 277 -6.24 -6.99 3.19
CA ASN A 277 -7.54 -6.45 3.56
C ASN A 277 -8.27 -5.82 2.38
N ASN A 278 -7.60 -4.99 1.58
CA ASN A 278 -8.23 -4.32 0.44
C ASN A 278 -8.59 -5.33 -0.66
N LEU A 279 -7.80 -6.39 -0.84
CA LEU A 279 -8.13 -7.50 -1.71
C LEU A 279 -9.36 -8.26 -1.22
N GLY A 280 -9.46 -8.51 0.10
CA GLY A 280 -10.63 -9.11 0.73
C GLY A 280 -11.89 -8.26 0.54
N ILE A 281 -11.78 -6.94 0.72
CA ILE A 281 -12.88 -5.98 0.45
C ILE A 281 -13.29 -6.06 -1.01
N ALA A 282 -12.33 -6.04 -1.95
CA ALA A 282 -12.63 -6.13 -3.37
C ALA A 282 -13.39 -7.42 -3.71
N ALA A 283 -12.96 -8.57 -3.19
CA ALA A 283 -13.63 -9.84 -3.39
C ALA A 283 -15.04 -9.87 -2.76
N ALA A 284 -15.18 -9.38 -1.53
CA ALA A 284 -16.46 -9.31 -0.83
C ALA A 284 -17.46 -8.42 -1.58
N LEU A 285 -17.04 -7.24 -2.03
CA LEU A 285 -17.89 -6.33 -2.76
C LEU A 285 -18.21 -6.82 -4.18
N SER A 286 -17.29 -7.51 -4.86
CA SER A 286 -17.60 -8.25 -6.10
C SER A 286 -18.69 -9.30 -5.88
N ALA A 287 -18.72 -9.97 -4.72
CA ALA A 287 -19.75 -10.95 -4.38
C ALA A 287 -21.11 -10.32 -4.02
N MET A 288 -21.09 -9.10 -3.49
CA MET A 288 -22.31 -8.37 -3.10
C MET A 288 -22.91 -7.58 -4.26
N GLU A 289 -22.10 -7.27 -5.29
CA GLU A 289 -22.59 -6.73 -6.55
C GLU A 289 -23.64 -7.69 -7.13
N GLY A 290 -24.80 -7.17 -7.53
CA GLY A 290 -25.89 -7.96 -8.09
C GLY A 290 -27.01 -8.36 -7.13
N ARG A 291 -26.84 -8.25 -5.80
CA ARG A 291 -27.83 -8.76 -4.82
C ARG A 291 -29.11 -7.89 -4.73
N HIS A 292 -30.25 -8.59 -4.84
CA HIS A 292 -31.66 -8.21 -4.69
C HIS A 292 -32.03 -6.70 -4.59
N ALA A 293 -32.50 -6.14 -5.71
CA ALA A 293 -33.20 -4.84 -5.72
C ALA A 293 -34.60 -4.86 -5.07
N ASP A 294 -35.13 -6.05 -4.77
CA ASP A 294 -36.55 -6.24 -4.42
C ASP A 294 -36.83 -6.20 -2.90
N LYS A 295 -35.80 -6.14 -2.03
CA LYS A 295 -35.95 -6.01 -0.56
C LYS A 295 -34.91 -5.05 0.03
N PRO A 296 -35.26 -4.23 1.03
CA PRO A 296 -34.27 -3.44 1.76
C PRO A 296 -33.35 -4.38 2.55
N SER A 297 -32.06 -4.35 2.23
CA SER A 297 -31.01 -5.10 2.93
C SER A 297 -30.22 -4.18 3.86
N PHE A 298 -29.72 -4.73 4.96
CA PHE A 298 -28.78 -4.02 5.81
C PHE A 298 -27.49 -3.69 5.04
N VAL A 299 -26.85 -2.58 5.40
CA VAL A 299 -25.62 -2.08 4.78
C VAL A 299 -24.47 -2.32 5.75
N TYR A 300 -23.52 -3.17 5.35
CA TYR A 300 -22.39 -3.56 6.18
C TYR A 300 -21.31 -2.46 6.23
N PRO A 301 -20.63 -2.31 7.38
CA PRO A 301 -19.52 -1.39 7.55
C PRO A 301 -18.21 -2.03 7.05
N LEU A 302 -18.19 -2.51 5.82
CA LEU A 302 -16.94 -2.91 5.18
C LEU A 302 -16.09 -1.64 5.06
N GLN A 303 -14.93 -1.61 5.73
CA GLN A 303 -14.10 -0.42 5.88
C GLN A 303 -13.35 -0.12 4.58
N LEU A 304 -14.13 0.43 3.64
CA LEU A 304 -13.95 1.28 2.46
C LEU A 304 -15.40 1.35 1.95
N ASP A 305 -16.21 2.15 2.65
CA ASP A 305 -17.68 2.07 2.62
C ASP A 305 -18.23 2.48 1.25
N LEU A 306 -18.67 1.46 0.50
CA LEU A 306 -19.22 1.58 -0.83
C LEU A 306 -20.63 1.00 -0.78
N THR A 307 -21.61 1.90 -0.80
CA THR A 307 -23.02 1.52 -0.95
C THR A 307 -23.24 0.95 -2.35
N SER A 308 -22.91 -0.34 -2.59
CA SER A 308 -23.20 -1.00 -3.85
C SER A 308 -24.64 -1.54 -3.83
N ARG A 309 -25.54 -0.88 -4.56
CA ARG A 309 -26.86 -1.40 -4.94
C ARG A 309 -26.99 -1.44 -6.44
N MET A 310 -26.60 -2.53 -7.09
CA MET A 310 -26.93 -2.76 -8.51
C MET A 310 -27.03 -4.26 -8.77
N GLY A 311 -28.03 -4.70 -9.55
CA GLY A 311 -28.54 -6.09 -9.60
C GLY A 311 -28.16 -6.94 -10.82
N SER A 312 -28.30 -8.28 -10.71
CA SER A 312 -28.77 -9.27 -11.74
C SER A 312 -28.55 -10.74 -11.31
N ARG A 313 -29.21 -11.71 -11.97
CA ARG A 313 -29.56 -13.10 -11.55
C ARG A 313 -28.71 -14.24 -12.16
N GLY A 314 -28.51 -15.31 -11.36
CA GLY A 314 -28.64 -16.75 -11.72
C GLY A 314 -27.41 -17.49 -12.30
N ASN A 315 -26.91 -18.52 -11.59
CA ASN A 315 -25.53 -19.07 -11.53
C ASN A 315 -24.57 -18.28 -10.62
N GLU A 316 -25.10 -17.22 -10.02
CA GLU A 316 -24.38 -16.22 -9.24
C GLU A 316 -24.08 -16.71 -7.81
N GLU A 317 -24.91 -17.54 -7.21
CA GLU A 317 -24.77 -17.93 -5.79
C GLU A 317 -23.47 -18.68 -5.49
N ASP A 318 -23.10 -19.69 -6.29
CA ASP A 318 -21.83 -20.42 -6.12
C ASP A 318 -20.62 -19.49 -6.32
N ARG A 319 -20.70 -18.57 -7.29
CA ARG A 319 -19.65 -17.56 -7.53
C ARG A 319 -19.54 -16.61 -6.35
N GLN A 320 -20.67 -16.14 -5.82
CA GLN A 320 -20.72 -15.23 -4.68
C GLN A 320 -20.16 -15.91 -3.43
N ILE A 321 -20.56 -17.14 -3.15
CA ILE A 321 -20.00 -17.91 -2.03
C ILE A 321 -18.49 -18.07 -2.24
N ALA A 322 -18.03 -18.44 -3.43
CA ALA A 322 -16.59 -18.58 -3.71
C ALA A 322 -15.81 -17.27 -3.49
N LEU A 323 -16.37 -16.13 -3.88
CA LEU A 323 -15.78 -14.81 -3.68
C LEU A 323 -15.81 -14.36 -2.20
N LEU A 324 -16.87 -14.68 -1.45
CA LEU A 324 -16.93 -14.43 -0.01
C LEU A 324 -15.92 -15.32 0.75
N GLU A 325 -15.78 -16.59 0.37
CA GLU A 325 -14.75 -17.47 0.93
C GLU A 325 -13.33 -16.99 0.55
N GLU A 326 -13.14 -16.46 -0.66
CA GLU A 326 -11.91 -15.77 -1.06
C GLU A 326 -11.63 -14.57 -0.16
N ALA A 327 -12.62 -13.71 0.06
CA ALA A 327 -12.50 -12.57 0.96
C ALA A 327 -12.12 -12.99 2.38
N SER A 328 -12.78 -14.02 2.92
CA SER A 328 -12.47 -14.57 4.26
C SER A 328 -11.01 -15.03 4.36
N ARG A 329 -10.47 -15.74 3.35
CA ARG A 329 -9.05 -16.14 3.32
C ARG A 329 -8.08 -14.95 3.30
N HIS A 330 -8.42 -13.88 2.57
CA HIS A 330 -7.58 -12.68 2.50
C HIS A 330 -7.62 -11.90 3.82
N PHE A 331 -8.80 -11.78 4.45
CA PHE A 331 -8.88 -11.20 5.80
C PHE A 331 -8.14 -12.04 6.83
N GLN A 332 -8.20 -13.37 6.73
CA GLN A 332 -7.41 -14.25 7.58
C GLN A 332 -5.91 -14.01 7.36
N SER A 333 -5.44 -13.84 6.12
CA SER A 333 -4.04 -13.48 5.84
C SER A 333 -3.65 -12.13 6.46
N ALA A 334 -4.54 -11.14 6.42
CA ALA A 334 -4.33 -9.86 7.09
C ALA A 334 -4.28 -9.99 8.62
N PHE A 335 -5.11 -10.87 9.20
CA PHE A 335 -5.13 -11.15 10.64
C PHE A 335 -3.92 -11.98 11.10
N ASP A 336 -3.49 -12.94 10.29
CA ASP A 336 -2.29 -13.73 10.54
C ASP A 336 -1.06 -12.82 10.55
N LEU A 337 -1.07 -11.78 9.73
CA LEU A 337 -0.07 -10.71 9.80
C LEU A 337 -0.27 -9.86 11.06
N ASP A 338 -1.44 -9.26 11.27
CA ASP A 338 -1.74 -8.40 12.41
C ASP A 338 -3.00 -8.85 13.18
N PRO A 339 -2.84 -9.60 14.28
CA PRO A 339 -3.95 -10.06 15.10
C PRO A 339 -4.73 -8.93 15.82
N GLU A 340 -4.16 -7.72 15.86
CA GLU A 340 -4.77 -6.54 16.44
C GLU A 340 -5.44 -5.60 15.42
N TYR A 341 -5.48 -6.00 14.14
CA TYR A 341 -6.09 -5.20 13.08
C TYR A 341 -7.63 -5.18 13.18
N VAL A 342 -8.16 -4.21 13.93
CA VAL A 342 -9.60 -4.06 14.21
C VAL A 342 -10.43 -3.95 12.93
N THR A 343 -9.95 -3.21 11.94
CA THR A 343 -10.56 -3.09 10.62
C THR A 343 -10.74 -4.45 9.94
N GLY A 344 -9.69 -5.28 9.95
CA GLY A 344 -9.75 -6.64 9.41
C GLY A 344 -10.80 -7.50 10.11
N LEU A 345 -10.91 -7.40 11.45
CA LEU A 345 -11.92 -8.13 12.23
C LEU A 345 -13.36 -7.73 11.85
N ILE A 346 -13.60 -6.43 11.67
CA ILE A 346 -14.92 -5.92 11.24
C ILE A 346 -15.24 -6.45 9.85
N ASN A 347 -14.29 -6.35 8.91
CA ASN A 347 -14.50 -6.79 7.53
C ASN A 347 -14.73 -8.30 7.43
N GLN A 348 -13.95 -9.09 8.15
CA GLN A 348 -14.15 -10.53 8.24
C GLN A 348 -15.51 -10.85 8.84
N GLY A 349 -15.90 -10.19 9.95
CA GLY A 349 -17.21 -10.41 10.56
C GLY A 349 -18.39 -10.07 9.64
N CYS A 350 -18.25 -9.06 8.78
CA CYS A 350 -19.23 -8.77 7.74
C CYS A 350 -19.35 -9.91 6.72
N VAL A 351 -18.22 -10.48 6.28
CA VAL A 351 -18.21 -11.61 5.34
C VAL A 351 -18.75 -12.88 5.96
N GLU A 352 -18.39 -13.21 7.20
CA GLU A 352 -18.92 -14.38 7.90
C GLU A 352 -20.43 -14.26 8.13
N ALA A 353 -20.93 -13.05 8.44
CA ALA A 353 -22.36 -12.78 8.50
C ALA A 353 -23.04 -13.03 7.15
N GLU A 354 -22.47 -12.54 6.05
CA GLU A 354 -23.00 -12.77 4.70
C GLU A 354 -22.92 -14.23 4.22
N LEU A 355 -21.99 -15.00 4.75
CA LEU A 355 -21.90 -16.46 4.56
C LEU A 355 -22.89 -17.23 5.46
N GLY A 356 -23.59 -16.55 6.36
CA GLY A 356 -24.51 -17.16 7.33
C GLY A 356 -23.83 -17.83 8.52
N ARG A 357 -22.54 -17.55 8.76
CA ARG A 357 -21.75 -18.04 9.90
C ARG A 357 -21.86 -17.05 11.06
N TRP A 358 -23.07 -16.93 11.60
CA TRP A 358 -23.44 -15.88 12.55
C TRP A 358 -22.66 -15.93 13.88
N ASP A 359 -22.32 -17.11 14.36
CA ASP A 359 -21.55 -17.27 15.61
C ASP A 359 -20.14 -16.71 15.45
N ASP A 360 -19.46 -17.04 14.34
CA ASP A 360 -18.13 -16.50 14.00
C ASP A 360 -18.20 -14.97 13.83
N ALA A 361 -19.23 -14.48 13.15
CA ALA A 361 -19.45 -13.04 12.97
C ALA A 361 -19.68 -12.30 14.30
N ASP A 362 -20.45 -12.86 15.23
CA ASP A 362 -20.69 -12.26 16.56
C ASP A 362 -19.41 -12.23 17.41
N ASP A 363 -18.62 -13.30 17.39
CA ASP A 363 -17.33 -13.36 18.08
C ASP A 363 -16.35 -12.30 17.56
N LEU A 364 -16.26 -12.16 16.24
CA LEU A 364 -15.45 -11.13 15.57
C LEU A 364 -15.94 -9.73 15.93
N ALA A 365 -17.25 -9.47 15.86
CA ALA A 365 -17.84 -8.17 16.20
C ALA A 365 -17.58 -7.79 17.67
N ARG A 366 -17.79 -8.72 18.60
CA ARG A 366 -17.50 -8.50 20.04
C ARG A 366 -16.02 -8.22 20.27
N LYS A 367 -15.13 -8.95 19.59
CA LYS A 367 -13.68 -8.72 19.67
C LYS A 367 -13.33 -7.33 19.15
N ALA A 368 -13.84 -6.94 17.99
CA ALA A 368 -13.63 -5.62 17.39
C ALA A 368 -14.10 -4.49 18.32
N VAL A 369 -15.30 -4.57 18.91
CA VAL A 369 -15.79 -3.58 19.89
C VAL A 369 -14.85 -3.46 21.10
N ARG A 370 -14.41 -4.58 21.68
CA ARG A 370 -13.49 -4.56 22.84
C ARG A 370 -12.17 -3.89 22.50
N MET A 371 -11.62 -4.19 21.32
CA MET A 371 -10.33 -3.68 20.88
C MET A 371 -10.40 -2.20 20.51
N ALA A 372 -11.41 -1.80 19.75
CA ALA A 372 -11.66 -0.40 19.42
C ALA A 372 -11.82 0.46 20.68
N ARG A 373 -12.59 -0.01 21.67
CA ARG A 373 -12.72 0.66 22.99
C ARG A 373 -11.40 0.79 23.73
N LYS A 374 -10.58 -0.27 23.74
CA LYS A 374 -9.27 -0.27 24.38
C LYS A 374 -8.33 0.73 23.71
N ALA A 375 -8.40 0.86 22.38
CA ALA A 375 -7.63 1.82 21.60
C ALA A 375 -8.20 3.26 21.65
N GLY A 376 -9.45 3.43 22.06
CA GLY A 376 -10.16 4.71 21.99
C GLY A 376 -10.60 5.09 20.58
N ASP A 377 -10.60 4.14 19.63
CA ASP A 377 -11.03 4.35 18.25
C ASP A 377 -12.56 4.28 18.16
N LYS A 378 -13.19 5.45 18.23
CA LYS A 378 -14.65 5.58 18.14
C LYS A 378 -15.21 5.22 16.77
N ALA A 379 -14.43 5.40 15.70
CA ALA A 379 -14.89 5.09 14.35
C ALA A 379 -14.95 3.58 14.14
N ALA A 380 -13.89 2.86 14.52
CA ALA A 380 -13.89 1.41 14.51
C ALA A 380 -14.94 0.83 15.49
N GLU A 381 -15.10 1.42 16.68
CA GLU A 381 -16.15 0.98 17.63
C GLU A 381 -17.55 1.15 17.01
N SER A 382 -17.82 2.30 16.40
CA SER A 382 -19.08 2.56 15.71
C SER A 382 -19.34 1.53 14.62
N ASN A 383 -18.35 1.22 13.77
CA ASN A 383 -18.48 0.22 12.71
C ASN A 383 -18.73 -1.19 13.26
N ALA A 384 -18.00 -1.60 14.31
CA ALA A 384 -18.23 -2.89 14.95
C ALA A 384 -19.64 -3.01 15.57
N LEU A 385 -20.20 -1.91 16.08
CA LEU A 385 -21.59 -1.85 16.56
C LEU A 385 -22.61 -1.90 15.44
N ILE A 386 -22.32 -1.35 14.26
CA ILE A 386 -23.17 -1.56 13.07
C ILE A 386 -23.24 -3.06 12.76
N LEU A 387 -22.10 -3.75 12.65
CA LEU A 387 -22.08 -5.20 12.39
C LEU A 387 -22.87 -5.96 13.47
N THR A 388 -22.68 -5.62 14.75
CA THR A 388 -23.44 -6.21 15.86
C THR A 388 -24.95 -6.05 15.66
N GLY A 389 -25.40 -4.84 15.28
CA GLY A 389 -26.81 -4.57 15.03
C GLY A 389 -27.38 -5.36 13.85
N ILE A 390 -26.60 -5.57 12.79
CA ILE A 390 -27.00 -6.41 11.64
C ILE A 390 -27.19 -7.85 12.08
N ILE A 391 -26.23 -8.43 12.81
CA ILE A 391 -26.29 -9.81 13.33
C ILE A 391 -27.52 -9.99 14.25
N GLN A 392 -27.77 -9.03 15.15
CA GLN A 392 -28.95 -9.06 16.02
C GLN A 392 -30.25 -9.03 15.21
N ALA A 393 -30.32 -8.19 14.17
CA ALA A 393 -31.49 -8.08 13.32
C ALA A 393 -31.76 -9.37 12.52
N THR A 394 -30.73 -10.04 12.00
CA THR A 394 -30.87 -11.33 11.29
C THR A 394 -31.31 -12.45 12.24
N GLN A 395 -30.93 -12.37 13.52
CA GLN A 395 -31.40 -13.24 14.60
C GLN A 395 -32.78 -12.84 15.17
N ASN A 396 -33.47 -11.87 14.56
CA ASN A 396 -34.79 -11.36 14.95
C ASN A 396 -34.83 -10.63 16.33
N ASP A 397 -33.67 -10.18 16.84
CA ASP A 397 -33.55 -9.28 17.99
C ASP A 397 -33.60 -7.82 17.54
N LYS A 398 -34.82 -7.32 17.30
CA LYS A 398 -35.04 -5.95 16.81
C LYS A 398 -34.66 -4.88 17.83
N GLU A 399 -34.90 -5.13 19.11
CA GLU A 399 -34.59 -4.15 20.17
C GLU A 399 -33.07 -4.03 20.38
N GLY A 400 -32.36 -5.16 20.40
CA GLY A 400 -30.89 -5.17 20.41
C GLY A 400 -30.31 -4.47 19.19
N ALA A 401 -30.77 -4.80 17.99
CA ALA A 401 -30.32 -4.18 16.75
C ALA A 401 -30.48 -2.64 16.77
N LYS A 402 -31.66 -2.17 17.18
CA LYS A 402 -31.95 -0.74 17.33
C LYS A 402 -31.01 -0.05 18.32
N ALA A 403 -30.75 -0.69 19.46
CA ALA A 403 -29.82 -0.17 20.46
C ALA A 403 -28.38 -0.08 19.93
N SER A 404 -27.93 -1.10 19.20
CA SER A 404 -26.59 -1.13 18.58
C SER A 404 -26.43 -0.04 17.51
N PHE A 405 -27.38 0.10 16.58
CA PHE A 405 -27.32 1.16 15.57
C PHE A 405 -27.38 2.56 16.20
N SER A 406 -28.24 2.78 17.19
CA SER A 406 -28.32 4.07 17.89
C SER A 406 -27.01 4.39 18.63
N SER A 407 -26.39 3.39 19.25
CA SER A 407 -25.10 3.54 19.92
C SER A 407 -23.99 3.90 18.93
N ALA A 408 -23.95 3.22 17.78
CA ALA A 408 -22.99 3.50 16.71
C ALA A 408 -23.07 4.98 16.26
N GLY A 409 -24.26 5.47 15.91
CA GLY A 409 -24.44 6.86 15.47
C GLY A 409 -24.17 7.92 16.56
N SER A 410 -24.22 7.54 17.84
CA SER A 410 -23.91 8.43 18.96
C SER A 410 -22.41 8.57 19.26
N LEU A 411 -21.59 7.58 18.87
CA LEU A 411 -20.15 7.58 19.11
C LEU A 411 -19.42 8.55 18.19
N THR A 412 -19.79 8.54 16.92
CA THR A 412 -19.28 9.41 15.85
C THR A 412 -20.31 9.50 14.74
N TYR A 413 -20.17 10.48 13.86
CA TYR A 413 -21.01 10.55 12.66
C TYR A 413 -20.76 9.30 11.80
N ASN A 414 -21.78 8.44 11.69
CA ASN A 414 -21.75 7.24 10.86
C ASN A 414 -23.10 7.10 10.13
N PRO A 415 -23.17 7.40 8.82
CA PRO A 415 -24.41 7.36 8.07
C PRO A 415 -25.04 5.96 8.00
N LEU A 416 -24.25 4.89 8.17
CA LEU A 416 -24.75 3.52 8.18
C LEU A 416 -25.68 3.24 9.36
N ALA A 417 -25.52 3.94 10.49
CA ALA A 417 -26.39 3.81 11.65
C ALA A 417 -27.83 4.14 11.28
N ASP A 418 -28.04 5.31 10.66
CA ASP A 418 -29.37 5.78 10.27
C ASP A 418 -29.96 4.94 9.14
N LEU A 419 -29.15 4.58 8.14
CA LEU A 419 -29.58 3.72 7.04
C LEU A 419 -30.06 2.35 7.55
N ASN A 420 -29.31 1.73 8.45
CA ASN A 420 -29.68 0.43 9.01
C ASN A 420 -30.88 0.52 9.97
N LEU A 421 -31.07 1.63 10.68
CA LEU A 421 -32.30 1.89 11.43
C LEU A 421 -33.53 1.99 10.51
N GLN A 422 -33.40 2.62 9.34
CA GLN A 422 -34.49 2.68 8.35
C GLN A 422 -34.84 1.28 7.84
N VAL A 423 -33.83 0.48 7.47
CA VAL A 423 -34.00 -0.91 7.03
C VAL A 423 -34.66 -1.76 8.11
N LEU A 424 -34.21 -1.65 9.38
CA LEU A 424 -34.78 -2.37 10.52
C LEU A 424 -36.28 -2.10 10.70
N ASN A 425 -36.71 -0.87 10.38
CA ASN A 425 -38.11 -0.44 10.44
C ASN A 425 -38.90 -0.79 9.17
N GLY A 426 -38.32 -1.54 8.23
CA GLY A 426 -38.95 -1.94 6.97
C GLY A 426 -39.10 -0.79 5.97
N GLN A 427 -38.37 0.31 6.16
CA GLN A 427 -38.37 1.42 5.22
C GLN A 427 -37.47 1.09 4.03
N THR A 428 -37.93 1.45 2.83
CA THR A 428 -37.06 1.47 1.66
C THR A 428 -36.05 2.58 1.87
N LEU A 429 -34.77 2.25 1.78
CA LEU A 429 -33.71 3.24 1.84
C LEU A 429 -33.94 4.31 0.76
N PRO A 430 -33.70 5.60 1.06
CA PRO A 430 -33.96 6.68 0.13
C PRO A 430 -33.23 6.44 -1.19
N PRO A 431 -33.81 6.88 -2.33
CA PRO A 431 -33.06 6.95 -3.56
C PRO A 431 -31.83 7.85 -3.33
N PRO A 432 -30.74 7.63 -4.08
CA PRO A 432 -29.60 8.53 -4.03
C PRO A 432 -30.11 9.97 -4.20
N PRO A 433 -29.72 10.91 -3.32
CA PRO A 433 -30.09 12.31 -3.45
C PRO A 433 -29.70 12.85 -4.83
N LEU A 434 -30.48 13.81 -5.34
CA LEU A 434 -30.26 14.38 -6.67
C LEU A 434 -28.84 14.95 -6.77
N PRO A 435 -28.10 14.65 -7.86
CA PRO A 435 -26.76 15.18 -8.03
C PRO A 435 -26.75 16.69 -8.06
N GLY A 436 -25.63 17.28 -7.65
CA GLY A 436 -25.33 18.68 -7.90
C GLY A 436 -25.24 18.99 -9.40
N PRO A 437 -24.96 20.24 -9.79
CA PRO A 437 -24.73 20.59 -11.18
C PRO A 437 -23.62 19.71 -11.79
N VAL A 438 -23.81 19.30 -13.05
CA VAL A 438 -22.82 18.49 -13.79
C VAL A 438 -22.10 19.42 -14.77
N SER A 439 -20.81 19.67 -14.52
CA SER A 439 -19.89 20.25 -15.51
C SER A 439 -19.22 19.10 -16.27
N ASN A 440 -19.49 19.00 -17.57
CA ASN A 440 -18.96 17.94 -18.45
C ASN A 440 -17.55 18.27 -19.00
N ASP A 441 -16.86 19.24 -18.41
CA ASP A 441 -15.63 19.82 -18.94
C ASP A 441 -14.61 20.16 -17.84
N GLU A 442 -14.69 19.49 -16.69
CA GLU A 442 -13.67 19.60 -15.63
C GLU A 442 -12.29 19.23 -16.17
N THR A 443 -11.29 20.04 -15.84
CA THR A 443 -9.91 19.87 -16.31
C THR A 443 -8.91 20.08 -15.18
N ILE A 444 -7.69 19.56 -15.36
CA ILE A 444 -6.54 19.92 -14.53
C ILE A 444 -5.46 20.45 -15.48
N ASP A 445 -5.11 21.73 -15.35
CA ASP A 445 -4.18 22.46 -16.25
C ASP A 445 -4.50 22.28 -17.73
N ASP A 446 -5.74 22.60 -18.10
CA ASP A 446 -6.31 22.51 -19.46
C ASP A 446 -6.38 21.08 -20.05
N PHE A 447 -5.82 20.08 -19.35
CA PHE A 447 -5.93 18.69 -19.75
C PHE A 447 -7.35 18.20 -19.50
N ASN A 448 -8.04 17.87 -20.60
CA ASN A 448 -9.40 17.41 -20.57
C ASN A 448 -9.45 15.89 -20.74
N LEU A 449 -9.83 15.20 -19.66
CA LEU A 449 -9.88 13.73 -19.62
C LEU A 449 -10.93 13.16 -20.59
N ASP A 450 -12.04 13.87 -20.86
CA ASP A 450 -13.05 13.45 -21.84
C ASP A 450 -12.49 13.38 -23.26
N LYS A 451 -11.63 14.33 -23.65
CA LYS A 451 -10.97 14.31 -24.96
C LYS A 451 -10.05 13.11 -25.08
N LEU A 452 -9.23 12.83 -24.06
CA LEU A 452 -8.39 11.63 -24.05
C LEU A 452 -9.28 10.38 -24.16
N PHE A 453 -10.31 10.28 -23.33
CA PHE A 453 -11.21 9.13 -23.29
C PHE A 453 -11.92 8.88 -24.63
N ALA A 454 -12.40 9.93 -25.29
CA ALA A 454 -13.12 9.84 -26.56
C ALA A 454 -12.22 9.53 -27.76
N THR A 455 -10.94 9.91 -27.69
CA THR A 455 -9.97 9.74 -28.79
C THR A 455 -8.90 8.70 -28.50
N PHE A 456 -9.06 7.96 -27.39
CA PHE A 456 -8.04 7.05 -26.89
C PHE A 456 -7.72 5.99 -27.94
N SER A 457 -6.44 5.94 -28.28
CA SER A 457 -5.83 4.88 -29.07
C SER A 457 -4.47 4.59 -28.46
N LEU A 458 -4.18 3.31 -28.22
CA LEU A 458 -2.91 2.91 -27.63
C LEU A 458 -1.72 3.28 -28.53
N GLU A 459 -1.90 3.31 -29.86
CA GLU A 459 -0.84 3.74 -30.78
C GLU A 459 -0.43 5.21 -30.56
N ARG A 460 -1.32 6.01 -29.96
CA ARG A 460 -1.13 7.46 -29.76
C ARG A 460 -0.86 7.84 -28.31
N PHE A 461 -1.27 7.01 -27.36
CA PHE A 461 -0.98 7.22 -25.95
C PHE A 461 0.42 6.69 -25.65
N VAL A 462 1.35 7.59 -25.33
CA VAL A 462 2.73 7.25 -24.96
C VAL A 462 2.84 7.37 -23.44
N PRO A 463 2.69 6.26 -22.69
CA PRO A 463 2.81 6.31 -21.24
C PRO A 463 4.27 6.48 -20.80
N ASP A 464 4.47 7.08 -19.63
CA ASP A 464 5.78 7.08 -18.96
C ASP A 464 6.10 5.70 -18.38
N TYR A 465 5.07 4.95 -18.01
CA TYR A 465 5.21 3.59 -17.50
C TYR A 465 4.05 2.71 -17.93
N TYR A 466 4.35 1.44 -18.19
CA TYR A 466 3.41 0.46 -18.71
C TYR A 466 3.72 -0.93 -18.17
N ILE A 467 2.68 -1.63 -17.71
CA ILE A 467 2.75 -3.00 -17.22
C ILE A 467 1.71 -3.81 -17.99
N GLU A 468 2.21 -4.73 -18.81
CA GLU A 468 1.37 -5.73 -19.47
C GLU A 468 0.98 -6.84 -18.51
N ASN A 469 -0.18 -7.42 -18.74
CA ASN A 469 -0.63 -8.64 -18.10
C ASN A 469 -0.59 -8.53 -16.57
N ILE A 470 -1.22 -7.50 -15.99
CA ILE A 470 -1.51 -7.40 -14.56
C ILE A 470 -2.14 -8.72 -14.12
N VAL A 471 -3.31 -9.03 -14.70
CA VAL A 471 -3.97 -10.34 -14.66
C VAL A 471 -4.66 -10.57 -16.01
N GLY A 472 -4.45 -11.75 -16.61
CA GLY A 472 -5.02 -12.06 -17.93
C GLY A 472 -4.64 -11.01 -18.97
N SER A 473 -5.66 -10.40 -19.58
CA SER A 473 -5.56 -9.34 -20.60
C SER A 473 -5.49 -7.92 -20.04
N PHE A 474 -5.54 -7.74 -18.71
CA PHE A 474 -5.48 -6.40 -18.10
C PHE A 474 -4.07 -5.84 -18.17
N SER A 475 -3.98 -4.58 -18.54
CA SER A 475 -2.73 -3.81 -18.54
C SER A 475 -2.93 -2.50 -17.77
N TYR A 476 -1.83 -2.02 -17.20
CA TYR A 476 -1.76 -0.75 -16.50
C TYR A 476 -0.82 0.18 -17.24
N ALA A 477 -1.20 1.45 -17.36
CA ALA A 477 -0.32 2.48 -17.86
C ALA A 477 -0.46 3.74 -17.01
N GLY A 478 0.52 4.62 -17.07
CA GLY A 478 0.28 6.00 -16.68
C GLY A 478 1.25 6.98 -17.28
N ALA A 479 0.80 8.22 -17.26
CA ALA A 479 1.44 9.34 -17.92
C ALA A 479 1.36 10.56 -17.02
N ARG A 480 2.46 11.30 -16.96
CA ARG A 480 2.63 12.53 -16.23
C ARG A 480 2.17 13.68 -17.11
N GLU A 481 1.25 14.46 -16.57
CA GLU A 481 0.86 15.76 -17.10
C GLU A 481 1.46 16.86 -16.22
N ALA A 482 1.40 18.11 -16.68
CA ALA A 482 2.10 19.24 -16.05
C ALA A 482 1.90 19.32 -14.52
N ALA A 483 0.66 19.18 -14.04
CA ALA A 483 0.34 19.16 -12.61
C ALA A 483 -0.63 18.03 -12.19
N SER A 484 -0.62 16.93 -12.94
CA SER A 484 -1.42 15.74 -12.62
C SER A 484 -0.79 14.48 -13.16
N THR A 485 -1.29 13.33 -12.74
CA THR A 485 -0.90 12.02 -13.28
C THR A 485 -2.14 11.29 -13.76
N VAL A 486 -2.11 10.81 -15.00
CA VAL A 486 -3.16 9.97 -15.57
C VAL A 486 -2.79 8.50 -15.38
N LEU A 487 -3.65 7.77 -14.68
CA LEU A 487 -3.57 6.32 -14.46
C LEU A 487 -4.59 5.64 -15.37
N VAL A 488 -4.17 4.58 -16.06
CA VAL A 488 -4.97 3.93 -17.10
C VAL A 488 -5.01 2.43 -16.88
N HIS A 489 -6.22 1.88 -16.85
CA HIS A 489 -6.49 0.46 -17.04
C HIS A 489 -6.93 0.21 -18.46
N VAL A 490 -6.42 -0.87 -19.04
CA VAL A 490 -6.77 -1.31 -20.39
C VAL A 490 -7.00 -2.81 -20.43
N GLU A 491 -8.11 -3.23 -21.05
CA GLU A 491 -8.29 -4.60 -21.56
C GLU A 491 -8.46 -4.57 -23.08
N PHE A 492 -7.36 -4.80 -23.80
CA PHE A 492 -7.27 -4.60 -25.24
C PHE A 492 -8.29 -5.38 -26.05
N SER A 493 -8.47 -6.65 -25.74
CA SER A 493 -9.33 -7.56 -26.51
C SER A 493 -10.81 -7.18 -26.45
N LYS A 494 -11.20 -6.32 -25.51
CA LYS A 494 -12.60 -5.93 -25.27
C LYS A 494 -12.87 -4.44 -25.40
N GLU A 495 -11.87 -3.63 -25.77
CA GLU A 495 -11.96 -2.16 -25.79
C GLU A 495 -12.51 -1.54 -24.49
N ILE A 496 -12.14 -2.15 -23.35
CA ILE A 496 -12.49 -1.69 -22.01
C ILE A 496 -11.34 -0.85 -21.47
N TYR A 497 -11.68 0.34 -20.97
CA TYR A 497 -10.69 1.28 -20.45
C TYR A 497 -11.22 2.01 -19.22
N GLY A 498 -10.34 2.22 -18.24
CA GLY A 498 -10.58 3.06 -17.07
C GLY A 498 -9.47 4.09 -16.94
N PHE A 499 -9.83 5.37 -16.79
CA PHE A 499 -8.88 6.46 -16.62
C PHE A 499 -9.14 7.14 -15.29
N VAL A 500 -8.06 7.48 -14.58
CA VAL A 500 -8.10 8.33 -13.39
C VAL A 500 -7.00 9.37 -13.52
N GLN A 501 -7.37 10.64 -13.61
CA GLN A 501 -6.43 11.76 -13.60
C GLN A 501 -6.38 12.35 -12.19
N VAL A 502 -5.24 12.26 -11.52
CA VAL A 502 -5.04 12.69 -10.14
C VAL A 502 -4.30 14.02 -10.11
N ALA A 503 -4.89 15.05 -9.51
CA ALA A 503 -4.23 16.33 -9.31
C ALA A 503 -3.07 16.20 -8.32
N ASP A 504 -1.98 16.92 -8.60
CA ASP A 504 -0.84 17.00 -7.71
C ASP A 504 -1.21 17.57 -6.34
N LEU A 505 -0.44 17.17 -5.35
CA LEU A 505 -0.62 17.62 -3.97
C LEU A 505 -0.20 19.08 -3.77
N THR A 506 0.59 19.61 -4.71
CA THR A 506 0.96 21.03 -4.80
C THR A 506 0.14 21.77 -5.85
N TYR A 507 -0.93 21.18 -6.37
CA TYR A 507 -1.72 21.80 -7.43
C TYR A 507 -2.31 23.13 -6.95
N GLY A 508 -1.97 24.21 -7.67
CA GLY A 508 -2.37 25.57 -7.32
C GLY A 508 -3.70 26.02 -7.92
N GLY A 509 -4.28 25.22 -8.83
CA GLY A 509 -5.54 25.52 -9.49
C GLY A 509 -6.78 25.27 -8.62
N SER A 510 -7.95 25.29 -9.25
CA SER A 510 -9.22 24.93 -8.64
C SER A 510 -10.05 24.09 -9.59
N THR A 511 -11.01 23.35 -9.06
CA THR A 511 -12.08 22.76 -9.88
C THR A 511 -12.92 23.83 -10.56
N ASN A 512 -13.74 23.46 -11.54
CA ASN A 512 -14.66 24.36 -12.23
C ASN A 512 -15.65 25.05 -11.28
N GLU A 513 -16.05 24.35 -10.20
CA GLU A 513 -16.90 24.90 -9.14
C GLU A 513 -16.11 25.71 -8.08
N GLY A 514 -14.78 25.82 -8.22
CA GLY A 514 -13.93 26.67 -7.39
C GLY A 514 -13.45 26.04 -6.08
N ILE A 515 -13.37 24.70 -6.01
CA ILE A 515 -12.70 23.98 -4.90
C ILE A 515 -11.19 24.00 -5.08
N LYS A 516 -10.47 24.28 -3.98
CA LYS A 516 -9.00 24.29 -3.92
C LYS A 516 -8.50 23.31 -2.85
N ILE A 517 -7.23 22.89 -2.99
CA ILE A 517 -6.53 22.19 -1.90
C ILE A 517 -6.57 23.05 -0.63
N GLY A 518 -6.95 22.44 0.50
CA GLY A 518 -7.12 23.10 1.80
C GLY A 518 -8.53 23.62 2.10
N ASP A 519 -9.44 23.62 1.12
CA ASP A 519 -10.85 23.97 1.37
C ASP A 519 -11.52 22.94 2.30
N PRO A 520 -12.48 23.35 3.15
CA PRO A 520 -13.19 22.42 4.02
C PRO A 520 -14.16 21.53 3.22
N VAL A 521 -14.36 20.30 3.69
CA VAL A 521 -15.33 19.34 3.13
C VAL A 521 -16.75 19.93 3.03
N SER A 522 -17.14 20.79 3.96
CA SER A 522 -18.46 21.46 3.92
C SER A 522 -18.68 22.26 2.63
N LYS A 523 -17.62 22.89 2.09
CA LYS A 523 -17.68 23.64 0.83
C LYS A 523 -17.86 22.69 -0.37
N VAL A 524 -17.22 21.51 -0.34
CA VAL A 524 -17.41 20.47 -1.36
C VAL A 524 -18.88 20.03 -1.39
N LEU A 525 -19.45 19.73 -0.23
CA LEU A 525 -20.85 19.29 -0.11
C LEU A 525 -21.86 20.39 -0.49
N GLU A 526 -21.53 21.65 -0.27
CA GLU A 526 -22.35 22.79 -0.69
C GLU A 526 -22.40 22.92 -2.22
N LEU A 527 -21.26 22.76 -2.90
CA LEU A 527 -21.14 22.99 -4.34
C LEU A 527 -21.51 21.77 -5.19
N TYR A 528 -21.09 20.57 -4.78
CA TYR A 528 -21.32 19.32 -5.52
C TYR A 528 -22.56 18.56 -5.03
N GLY A 529 -23.16 19.00 -3.92
CA GLY A 529 -24.33 18.37 -3.34
C GLY A 529 -24.00 17.12 -2.54
N THR A 530 -24.92 16.15 -2.52
CA THR A 530 -24.72 14.93 -1.74
C THR A 530 -23.86 13.94 -2.54
N PRO A 531 -22.79 13.38 -1.95
CA PRO A 531 -21.92 12.46 -2.65
C PRO A 531 -22.62 11.15 -2.97
N SER A 532 -22.22 10.54 -4.08
CA SER A 532 -22.65 9.19 -4.45
C SER A 532 -22.16 8.18 -3.42
N ARG A 533 -20.92 8.34 -2.93
CA ARG A 533 -20.27 7.48 -1.93
C ARG A 533 -19.26 8.25 -1.08
N ARG A 534 -19.01 7.75 0.12
CA ARG A 534 -17.99 8.26 1.04
C ARG A 534 -17.16 7.10 1.56
N VAL A 535 -15.89 7.09 1.25
CA VAL A 535 -14.98 5.97 1.46
C VAL A 535 -13.98 6.36 2.54
N GLN A 536 -14.10 5.77 3.73
CA GLN A 536 -13.18 6.03 4.85
C GLN A 536 -11.82 5.35 4.59
N THR A 537 -10.74 6.08 4.85
CA THR A 537 -9.35 5.64 4.67
C THR A 537 -8.52 5.98 5.90
N ILE A 538 -7.33 5.40 6.03
CA ILE A 538 -6.39 5.77 7.10
C ILE A 538 -5.97 7.24 7.06
N GLN A 539 -6.00 7.88 5.88
CA GLN A 539 -5.55 9.28 5.67
C GLN A 539 -6.70 10.30 5.75
N GLY A 540 -7.92 9.86 6.06
CA GLY A 540 -9.13 10.67 6.02
C GLY A 540 -10.23 9.98 5.19
N GLU A 541 -10.82 10.67 4.23
CA GLU A 541 -11.99 10.16 3.50
C GLU A 541 -11.96 10.52 2.02
N TRP A 542 -12.45 9.64 1.16
CA TRP A 542 -12.69 9.97 -0.24
C TRP A 542 -14.18 10.17 -0.49
N ILE A 543 -14.52 11.29 -1.13
CA ILE A 543 -15.89 11.68 -1.44
C ILE A 543 -16.07 11.56 -2.95
N VAL A 544 -16.95 10.66 -3.37
CA VAL A 544 -17.12 10.28 -4.77
C VAL A 544 -18.42 10.83 -5.32
N PHE A 545 -18.33 11.52 -6.45
CA PHE A 545 -19.45 12.06 -7.21
C PHE A 545 -19.48 11.39 -8.59
N ASN A 546 -20.39 10.42 -8.78
CA ASN A 546 -20.46 9.65 -10.02
C ASN A 546 -20.91 10.47 -11.21
N ASP A 547 -21.88 11.36 -11.01
CA ASP A 547 -22.47 12.14 -12.10
C ASP A 547 -21.50 13.21 -12.61
N GLN A 548 -20.73 13.82 -11.70
CA GLN A 548 -19.64 14.75 -12.01
C GLN A 548 -18.32 14.05 -12.34
N GLN A 549 -18.26 12.73 -12.15
CA GLN A 549 -17.07 11.89 -12.37
C GLN A 549 -15.78 12.44 -11.71
N ILE A 550 -15.92 12.88 -10.46
CA ILE A 550 -14.85 13.44 -9.63
C ILE A 550 -14.82 12.79 -8.25
N ILE A 551 -13.62 12.66 -7.69
CA ILE A 551 -13.34 12.15 -6.36
C ILE A 551 -12.54 13.21 -5.61
N PHE A 552 -13.03 13.66 -4.46
CA PHE A 552 -12.27 14.50 -3.55
C PHE A 552 -11.64 13.64 -2.46
N ARG A 553 -10.34 13.76 -2.25
CA ARG A 553 -9.67 13.18 -1.07
C ARG A 553 -9.63 14.24 0.02
N ILE A 554 -10.16 13.92 1.18
CA ILE A 554 -10.28 14.77 2.35
C ILE A 554 -9.33 14.22 3.41
N ASP A 555 -8.50 15.07 4.00
CA ASP A 555 -7.62 14.69 5.09
C ASP A 555 -8.38 14.49 6.41
N GLU A 556 -7.69 13.99 7.44
CA GLU A 556 -8.25 13.81 8.79
C GLU A 556 -8.78 15.10 9.44
N LYS A 557 -8.35 16.28 8.95
CA LYS A 557 -8.81 17.59 9.43
C LYS A 557 -10.05 18.08 8.68
N GLY A 558 -10.61 17.25 7.79
CA GLY A 558 -11.77 17.60 6.99
C GLY A 558 -11.45 18.61 5.88
N LYS A 559 -10.20 18.65 5.41
CA LYS A 559 -9.75 19.55 4.33
C LYS A 559 -9.46 18.79 3.05
N VAL A 560 -9.74 19.39 1.91
CA VAL A 560 -9.41 18.84 0.59
C VAL A 560 -7.90 18.68 0.50
N PHE A 561 -7.45 17.43 0.41
CA PHE A 561 -6.06 17.05 0.22
C PHE A 561 -5.66 17.14 -1.26
N ASN A 562 -6.48 16.55 -2.13
CA ASN A 562 -6.46 16.71 -3.59
C ASN A 562 -7.77 16.15 -4.19
N TRP A 563 -7.85 16.05 -5.51
CA TRP A 563 -8.96 15.40 -6.20
C TRP A 563 -8.47 14.62 -7.42
N ALA A 564 -9.36 13.76 -7.93
CA ALA A 564 -9.14 13.01 -9.14
C ALA A 564 -10.39 13.03 -10.03
N LEU A 565 -10.19 13.12 -11.34
CA LEU A 565 -11.22 12.93 -12.35
C LEU A 565 -11.17 11.48 -12.84
N PHE A 566 -12.30 10.86 -13.16
CA PHE A 566 -12.30 9.49 -13.65
C PHE A 566 -13.22 9.27 -14.84
N ARG A 567 -12.88 8.34 -15.74
CA ARG A 567 -13.73 7.90 -16.85
C ARG A 567 -13.66 6.40 -16.99
N ILE A 568 -14.80 5.73 -17.07
CA ILE A 568 -14.87 4.26 -17.07
C ILE A 568 -15.74 3.84 -18.24
N LYS A 569 -15.16 3.04 -19.15
CA LYS A 569 -15.87 2.33 -20.22
C LYS A 569 -15.97 0.86 -19.83
N ARG A 570 -17.19 0.35 -19.64
CA ARG A 570 -17.47 -1.09 -19.51
C ARG A 570 -17.93 -1.66 -20.86
N ALA A 571 -17.84 -2.98 -21.01
CA ALA A 571 -18.37 -3.72 -22.15
C ALA A 571 -19.89 -3.72 -22.22
#